data_AF-A0A1E4J5L8-F1
#
_entry.id   AF-A0A1E4J5L8-F1
#
_cell.length_a   1.000
_cell.length_b   1.000
_cell.length_c   1.000
_cell.angle_alpha   90.00
_cell.angle_beta   90.00
_cell.angle_gamma   90.00
#
_symmetry.space_group_name_H-M   'P 1'
#
loop_
_entity.id
_entity.type
_entity.pdbx_description
1 polymer ?
#
loop_
_entity_poly.entity_id
_entity_poly.type
_entity_poly.pdbx_seq_one_letter_code
_entity_poly.pdbx_strand_id
1 'polypeptide(L)'
;MLFRRILRLLNVPGFGSRQVAENQLGRIRTAMLSILQGHGGHSIQRVSQRVRFAVDVEALWYLRQDVMIALSAIDGETAARRQMKAINSMFKGGLPGSMGPRAHQRFTDNG
;
A
#
# COMPACT_ATOMS: atom_id res chain seq x y z
N MET A 1 -0.52 12.57 23.74
CA MET A 1 -1.35 13.19 22.69
C MET A 1 -2.40 12.17 22.20
N LEU A 2 -3.59 12.31 22.79
CA LEU A 2 -4.97 11.95 22.39
C LEU A 2 -5.28 10.80 21.40
N PHE A 3 -5.88 9.75 21.97
CA PHE A 3 -6.85 8.76 21.48
C PHE A 3 -7.40 8.87 20.06
N ARG A 4 -7.41 7.72 19.33
CA ARG A 4 -8.61 7.21 18.63
C ARG A 4 -8.64 5.68 18.59
N ARG A 5 -9.04 5.07 19.72
CA ARG A 5 -9.68 3.75 19.75
C ARG A 5 -11.15 3.99 20.09
N ILE A 6 -12.06 3.66 19.18
CA ILE A 6 -13.48 3.57 19.48
C ILE A 6 -13.93 2.16 19.10
N LEU A 7 -14.43 1.45 20.11
CA LEU A 7 -15.00 0.11 20.04
C LEU A 7 -16.20 0.11 19.08
N ARG A 8 -16.29 -0.90 18.22
CA ARG A 8 -17.55 -1.30 17.57
C ARG A 8 -18.04 -2.59 18.21
N LEU A 9 -19.10 -2.47 19.00
CA LEU A 9 -19.91 -3.58 19.51
C LEU A 9 -20.84 -4.10 18.41
N LEU A 10 -20.87 -5.43 18.28
CA LEU A 10 -21.94 -6.29 17.74
C LEU A 10 -22.52 -5.97 16.35
N ASN A 11 -21.97 -6.58 15.30
CA ASN A 11 -22.72 -7.39 14.33
C ASN A 11 -21.73 -8.24 13.51
N VAL A 12 -21.71 -9.56 13.71
CA VAL A 12 -20.84 -10.50 13.01
C VAL A 12 -21.64 -11.15 11.88
N PRO A 13 -21.40 -10.72 10.64
CA PRO A 13 -20.84 -11.63 9.64
C PRO A 13 -19.72 -10.91 8.86
N GLY A 14 -18.47 -11.03 9.31
CA GLY A 14 -17.34 -10.31 8.70
C GLY A 14 -15.95 -10.90 8.97
N PHE A 15 -15.87 -12.08 9.60
CA PHE A 15 -14.58 -12.70 9.93
C PHE A 15 -13.74 -13.02 8.69
N GLY A 16 -14.36 -13.48 7.60
CA GLY A 16 -13.65 -13.78 6.35
C GLY A 16 -13.03 -12.56 5.68
N SER A 17 -13.78 -11.46 5.55
CA SER A 17 -13.29 -10.25 4.88
C SER A 17 -12.18 -9.56 5.67
N ARG A 18 -12.27 -9.56 7.01
CA ARG A 18 -11.21 -9.04 7.88
C ARG A 18 -9.93 -9.87 7.81
N GLN A 19 -10.04 -11.20 7.87
CA GLN A 19 -8.88 -12.09 7.75
C GLN A 19 -8.19 -11.94 6.38
N VAL A 20 -8.97 -11.81 5.31
CA VAL A 20 -8.45 -11.56 3.95
C VAL A 20 -7.72 -10.22 3.89
N ALA A 21 -8.28 -9.16 4.48
CA ALA A 21 -7.63 -7.85 4.54
C ALA A 21 -6.33 -7.88 5.37
N GLU A 22 -6.32 -8.55 6.52
CA GLU A 22 -5.13 -8.72 7.36
C GLU A 22 -4.04 -9.54 6.64
N ASN A 23 -4.43 -10.60 5.92
CA ASN A 23 -3.53 -11.39 5.09
C ASN A 23 -2.95 -10.58 3.92
N GLN A 24 -3.77 -9.78 3.24
CA GLN A 24 -3.32 -8.91 2.15
C GLN A 24 -2.37 -7.82 2.66
N LEU A 25 -2.71 -7.18 3.78
CA LEU A 25 -1.84 -6.22 4.47
C LEU A 25 -0.48 -6.83 4.79
N GLY A 26 -0.45 -8.01 5.41
CA GLY A 26 0.78 -8.71 5.76
C GLY A 26 1.64 -9.04 4.55
N ARG A 27 1.03 -9.50 3.46
CA ARG A 27 1.71 -9.79 2.19
C ARG A 27 2.34 -8.54 1.57
N ILE A 28 1.58 -7.45 1.45
CA ILE A 28 2.09 -6.20 0.86
C ILE A 28 3.21 -5.63 1.72
N ARG A 29 3.02 -5.60 3.06
CA ARG A 29 4.04 -5.15 4.00
C ARG A 29 5.35 -5.91 3.83
N THR A 30 5.26 -7.24 3.77
CA THR A 30 6.44 -8.11 3.60
C THR A 30 7.13 -7.84 2.27
N ALA A 31 6.39 -7.69 1.18
CA ALA A 31 6.95 -7.37 -0.13
C ALA A 31 7.68 -6.01 -0.14
N MET A 32 7.06 -4.97 0.44
CA MET A 32 7.68 -3.64 0.55
C MET A 32 8.93 -3.67 1.44
N LEU A 33 8.91 -4.39 2.56
CA LEU A 33 10.10 -4.52 3.42
C LEU A 33 11.20 -5.35 2.74
N SER A 34 10.86 -6.35 1.94
CA SER A 34 11.86 -7.18 1.25
C SER A 34 12.67 -6.37 0.25
N ILE A 35 12.03 -5.45 -0.49
CA ILE A 35 12.75 -4.61 -1.45
C ILE A 35 13.59 -3.54 -0.75
N LEU A 36 13.20 -3.08 0.44
CA LEU A 36 13.93 -2.05 1.21
C LEU A 36 15.14 -2.62 1.96
N GLN A 37 15.11 -3.90 2.35
CA GLN A 37 16.17 -4.56 3.12
C GLN A 37 17.51 -4.67 2.37
N GLY A 38 17.48 -4.57 1.02
CA GLY A 38 18.70 -4.57 0.20
C GLY A 38 19.47 -3.25 0.24
N HIS A 39 18.90 -2.20 0.84
CA HIS A 39 19.40 -0.83 0.71
C HIS A 39 19.71 -0.21 2.07
N GLY A 40 20.81 0.53 2.13
CA GLY A 40 21.20 1.30 3.31
C GLY A 40 20.67 2.74 3.30
N GLY A 41 20.87 3.45 4.42
CA GLY A 41 20.68 4.90 4.50
C GLY A 41 19.44 5.35 5.28
N HIS A 42 19.48 6.60 5.76
CA HIS A 42 18.45 7.16 6.64
C HIS A 42 17.06 7.23 6.00
N SER A 43 16.98 7.49 4.69
CA SER A 43 15.69 7.53 3.97
C SER A 43 15.02 6.14 3.95
N ILE A 44 15.78 5.11 3.58
CA ILE A 44 15.31 3.71 3.56
C ILE A 44 14.90 3.26 4.97
N GLN A 45 15.70 3.57 5.99
CA GLN A 45 15.39 3.23 7.38
C GLN A 45 14.05 3.86 7.82
N ARG A 46 13.85 5.14 7.53
CA ARG A 46 12.62 5.87 7.88
C ARG A 46 11.40 5.28 7.17
N VAL A 47 11.50 5.02 5.87
CA VAL A 47 10.40 4.44 5.09
C VAL A 47 10.10 3.01 5.54
N SER A 48 11.12 2.21 5.81
CA SER A 48 10.98 0.84 6.33
C SER A 48 10.20 0.79 7.64
N GLN A 49 10.45 1.72 8.56
CA GLN A 49 9.68 1.81 9.81
C GLN A 49 8.22 2.18 9.56
N ARG A 50 7.96 3.16 8.68
CA ARG A 50 6.58 3.54 8.32
C ARG A 50 5.82 2.36 7.70
N VAL A 51 6.46 1.59 6.83
CA VAL A 51 5.89 0.36 6.24
C VAL A 51 5.62 -0.71 7.31
N ARG A 52 6.57 -0.93 8.22
CA ARG A 52 6.46 -1.92 9.30
C ARG A 52 5.24 -1.67 10.19
N PHE A 53 4.96 -0.40 10.49
CA PHE A 53 3.89 0.00 11.40
C PHE A 53 2.60 0.46 10.71
N ALA A 54 2.51 0.38 9.38
CA ALA A 54 1.27 0.69 8.66
C ALA A 54 0.14 -0.24 9.12
N VAL A 55 -1.02 0.34 9.43
CA VAL A 55 -2.13 -0.35 10.10
C VAL A 55 -3.13 -0.98 9.15
N ASP A 56 -3.14 -0.56 7.88
CA ASP A 56 -4.06 -1.04 6.85
C ASP A 56 -3.43 -0.95 5.44
N VAL A 57 -4.14 -1.49 4.45
CA VAL A 57 -3.71 -1.52 3.04
C VAL A 57 -3.66 -0.10 2.45
N GLU A 58 -4.50 0.82 2.92
CA GLU A 58 -4.54 2.21 2.45
C GLU A 58 -3.27 2.98 2.85
N ALA A 59 -2.84 2.83 4.11
CA ALA A 59 -1.58 3.39 4.59
C ALA A 59 -0.39 2.88 3.77
N LEU A 60 -0.35 1.58 3.45
CA LEU A 60 0.68 1.02 2.56
C LEU A 60 0.58 1.59 1.13
N TRP A 61 -0.62 1.84 0.63
CA TRP A 61 -0.82 2.44 -0.69
C TRP A 61 -0.27 3.86 -0.76
N TYR A 62 -0.45 4.67 0.29
CA TYR A 62 0.19 5.98 0.34
C TYR A 62 1.71 5.88 0.46
N LEU A 63 2.20 4.95 1.28
CA LEU A 63 3.64 4.71 1.45
C LEU A 63 4.33 4.20 0.17
N ARG A 64 3.60 3.65 -0.80
CA ARG A 64 4.19 3.21 -2.08
C ARG A 64 4.97 4.33 -2.78
N GLN A 65 4.54 5.58 -2.63
CA GLN A 65 5.21 6.73 -3.23
C GLN A 65 6.51 7.05 -2.49
N ASP A 66 6.49 7.02 -1.16
CA ASP A 66 7.69 7.18 -0.34
C ASP A 66 8.74 6.09 -0.65
N VAL A 67 8.29 4.84 -0.83
CA VAL A 67 9.16 3.72 -1.22
C VAL A 67 9.74 3.94 -2.61
N MET A 68 8.95 4.40 -3.59
CA MET A 68 9.45 4.73 -4.93
C MET A 68 10.55 5.79 -4.87
N ILE A 69 10.31 6.90 -4.15
CA ILE A 69 11.28 8.00 -4.02
C ILE A 69 12.58 7.49 -3.39
N ALA A 70 12.48 6.68 -2.33
CA ALA A 70 13.65 6.15 -1.64
C ALA A 70 14.46 5.20 -2.53
N LEU A 71 13.81 4.33 -3.31
CA LEU A 71 14.49 3.45 -4.26
C LEU A 71 15.08 4.21 -5.45
N SER A 72 14.34 5.16 -6.03
CA SER A 72 14.81 5.97 -7.17
C SER A 72 16.09 6.73 -6.83
N ALA A 73 16.23 7.18 -5.57
CA ALA A 73 17.43 7.86 -5.09
C ALA A 73 18.68 6.96 -5.03
N ILE A 74 18.51 5.62 -5.01
CA ILE A 74 19.62 4.67 -4.86
C ILE A 74 19.87 3.92 -6.17
N ASP A 75 18.83 3.32 -6.74
CA ASP A 75 18.95 2.45 -7.92
C ASP A 75 18.61 3.19 -9.24
N GLY A 76 18.15 4.43 -9.14
CA GLY A 76 17.58 5.16 -10.26
C GLY A 76 16.12 4.83 -10.55
N GLU A 77 15.44 5.79 -11.18
CA GLU A 77 13.99 5.76 -11.44
C GLU A 77 13.53 4.50 -12.19
N THR A 78 14.27 4.09 -13.22
CA THR A 78 13.89 2.95 -14.07
C THR A 78 13.92 1.62 -13.29
N ALA A 79 14.96 1.42 -12.48
CA ALA A 79 15.09 0.22 -11.66
C ALA A 79 14.03 0.19 -10.55
N ALA A 80 13.81 1.32 -9.88
CA ALA A 80 12.78 1.49 -8.86
C ALA A 80 11.37 1.19 -9.40
N ARG A 81 11.04 1.71 -10.60
CA ARG A 81 9.76 1.43 -11.29
C ARG A 81 9.56 -0.05 -11.57
N ARG A 82 10.63 -0.74 -11.99
CA ARG A 82 10.57 -2.18 -12.28
C ARG A 82 10.30 -2.99 -11.02
N GLN A 83 10.96 -2.65 -9.90
CA GLN A 83 10.74 -3.28 -8.59
C GLN A 83 9.31 -3.03 -8.08
N MET A 84 8.80 -1.80 -8.22
CA MET A 84 7.48 -1.43 -7.73
C MET A 84 6.32 -2.04 -8.52
N LYS A 85 6.54 -2.48 -9.77
CA LYS A 85 5.48 -3.04 -10.62
C LYS A 85 4.76 -4.21 -9.94
N ALA A 86 5.50 -5.11 -9.30
CA ALA A 86 4.94 -6.24 -8.57
C ALA A 86 4.11 -5.77 -7.36
N ILE A 87 4.67 -4.86 -6.55
CA ILE A 87 4.00 -4.31 -5.36
C ILE A 87 2.71 -3.59 -5.73
N ASN A 88 2.75 -2.74 -6.76
CA ASN A 88 1.57 -2.00 -7.25
C ASN A 88 0.43 -2.94 -7.66
N SER A 89 0.74 -4.12 -8.20
CA SER A 89 -0.28 -5.11 -8.58
C SER A 89 -0.98 -5.74 -7.37
N MET A 90 -0.31 -5.82 -6.22
CA MET A 90 -0.86 -6.44 -5.00
C MET A 90 -1.97 -5.60 -4.33
N PHE A 91 -2.06 -4.32 -4.68
CA PHE A 91 -3.12 -3.42 -4.23
C PHE A 91 -4.43 -3.59 -5.01
N LYS A 92 -4.41 -4.27 -6.17
CA LYS A 92 -5.63 -4.52 -6.95
C LYS A 92 -6.61 -5.35 -6.13
N GLY A 93 -7.86 -4.91 -6.06
CA GLY A 93 -8.93 -5.58 -5.30
C GLY A 93 -8.87 -5.42 -3.78
N GLY A 94 -7.83 -4.79 -3.23
CA GLY A 94 -7.68 -4.53 -1.78
C GLY A 94 -7.90 -3.09 -1.36
N LEU A 95 -8.15 -2.19 -2.31
CA LEU A 95 -8.38 -0.77 -2.06
C LEU A 95 -9.86 -0.43 -2.10
N PRO A 96 -10.30 0.60 -1.34
CA PRO A 96 -11.62 1.20 -1.55
C PRO A 96 -11.79 1.59 -3.03
N GLY A 97 -12.99 1.43 -3.58
CA GLY A 97 -13.27 1.71 -5.00
C GLY A 97 -12.88 3.12 -5.46
N SER A 98 -12.76 4.07 -4.53
CA SER A 98 -12.31 5.45 -4.77
C SER A 98 -10.81 5.60 -5.07
N MET A 99 -9.99 4.59 -4.73
CA MET A 99 -8.52 4.64 -4.82
C MET A 99 -7.96 3.96 -6.08
N GLY A 100 -8.79 3.19 -6.79
CA GLY A 100 -8.41 2.55 -8.04
C GLY A 100 -8.25 3.55 -9.18
N PRO A 101 -7.59 3.17 -10.30
CA PRO A 101 -7.59 3.97 -11.51
C PRO A 101 -9.02 4.32 -11.88
N ARG A 102 -9.34 5.62 -11.95
CA ARG A 102 -10.65 6.06 -12.42
C ARG A 102 -10.79 5.60 -13.86
N ALA A 103 -11.73 4.69 -14.11
CA ALA A 103 -12.12 4.38 -15.49
C ALA A 103 -12.66 5.68 -16.07
N HIS A 104 -11.93 6.27 -17.02
CA HIS A 104 -12.40 7.44 -17.73
C HIS A 104 -13.57 6.98 -18.59
N GLN A 105 -14.79 7.07 -18.05
CA GLN A 105 -16.00 6.82 -18.80
C GLN A 105 -16.04 7.88 -19.89
N ARG A 106 -15.54 7.52 -21.08
CA ARG A 106 -15.75 8.31 -22.29
C ARG A 106 -17.26 8.37 -22.45
N PHE A 107 -17.84 9.52 -22.13
CA PHE A 107 -19.15 9.89 -22.64
C PHE A 107 -19.02 9.91 -24.15
N THR A 108 -19.31 8.77 -24.79
CA THR A 108 -19.68 8.75 -26.20
C THR A 108 -21.11 9.28 -26.23
N ASP A 109 -21.21 10.60 -26.28
CA ASP A 109 -22.41 11.29 -26.73
C ASP A 109 -22.65 10.85 -28.19
N ASN A 110 -23.76 10.15 -28.42
CA ASN A 110 -24.15 9.68 -29.75
C ASN A 110 -25.60 10.09 -29.97
N GLY A 111 -25.78 11.18 -30.73
CA GLY A 111 -27.04 11.57 -31.36
C GLY A 111 -27.75 12.73 -30.67
#